data_AF-I0AMQ9-F1
#
_entry.id   AF-I0AMQ9-F1
#
_cell.length_a   1.000
_cell.length_b   1.000
_cell.length_c   1.000
_cell.angle_alpha   90.00
_cell.angle_beta   90.00
_cell.angle_gamma   90.00
#
_symmetry.space_group_name_H-M   'P 1'
#
loop_
_entity.id
_entity.type
_entity.pdbx_description
1 polymer ?
#
loop_
_entity_poly.entity_id
_entity_poly.type
_entity_poly.pdbx_seq_one_letter_code
_entity_poly.pdbx_strand_id
1 'polypeptide(L)'
;MIQFDKKDLITELEKIASELNTLDGNNFDQKFPTIKKKMCEMHEITERTYYLYSEADQKKISQASKLIKEAFDNVLRKWMDRTEEVKNELDLCMKQKKILSYKRF
;
A
#
# COMPACT_ATOMS: atom_id res chain seq x y z
N MET A 1 16.02 9.71 -23.68
CA MET A 1 14.64 10.10 -23.31
C MET A 1 13.78 8.86 -23.45
N ILE A 2 13.22 8.34 -22.35
CA ILE A 2 12.30 7.21 -22.43
C ILE A 2 10.98 7.77 -22.97
N GLN A 3 10.64 7.44 -24.21
CA GLN A 3 9.28 7.60 -24.72
C GLN A 3 8.41 6.61 -23.93
N PHE A 4 7.66 7.11 -22.96
CA PHE A 4 6.61 6.35 -22.30
C PHE A 4 5.35 6.49 -23.15
N ASP A 5 4.84 5.39 -23.69
CA ASP A 5 3.65 5.42 -24.52
C ASP A 5 2.44 5.75 -23.63
N LYS A 6 1.56 6.67 -24.06
CA LYS A 6 0.46 7.21 -23.24
C LYS A 6 -0.51 6.12 -22.76
N LYS A 7 -0.61 5.02 -23.51
CA LYS A 7 -1.43 3.86 -23.17
C LYS A 7 -0.84 3.04 -22.01
N ASP A 8 0.47 3.06 -21.84
CA ASP A 8 1.17 2.26 -20.84
C ASP A 8 1.02 2.85 -19.43
N LEU A 9 0.85 4.17 -19.30
CA LEU A 9 0.77 4.83 -17.99
C LEU A 9 -0.47 4.39 -17.19
N ILE A 10 -1.65 4.40 -17.81
CA ILE A 10 -2.91 4.04 -17.13
C ILE A 10 -2.87 2.56 -16.74
N THR A 11 -2.40 1.69 -17.64
CA THR A 11 -2.28 0.25 -17.37
C THR A 11 -1.29 -0.04 -16.25
N GLU A 12 -0.16 0.66 -16.18
CA GLU A 12 0.80 0.51 -15.07
C GLU A 12 0.25 1.05 -13.74
N LEU A 13 -0.54 2.12 -13.74
CA LEU A 13 -1.24 2.60 -12.53
C LEU A 13 -2.28 1.58 -12.03
N GLU A 14 -3.09 1.00 -12.92
CA GLU A 14 -4.05 -0.04 -12.58
C GLU A 14 -3.36 -1.31 -12.05
N LYS A 15 -2.23 -1.68 -12.65
CA LYS A 15 -1.40 -2.80 -12.22
C LYS A 15 -0.82 -2.57 -10.83
N ILE A 16 -0.36 -1.36 -10.51
CA ILE A 16 0.06 -1.00 -9.14
C ILE A 16 -1.10 -1.18 -8.16
N ALA A 17 -2.31 -0.72 -8.49
CA ALA A 17 -3.48 -0.90 -7.63
C ALA A 17 -3.81 -2.38 -7.42
N SER A 18 -3.69 -3.21 -8.46
CA SER A 18 -3.85 -4.66 -8.36
C SER A 18 -2.77 -5.31 -7.49
N GLU A 19 -1.50 -4.97 -7.71
CA GLU A 19 -0.36 -5.47 -6.92
C GLU A 19 -0.53 -5.12 -5.44
N LEU A 20 -0.97 -3.90 -5.10
CA LEU A 20 -1.29 -3.47 -3.73
C LEU A 20 -2.38 -4.33 -3.09
N ASN A 21 -3.44 -4.67 -3.83
CA ASN A 21 -4.53 -5.51 -3.31
C ASN A 21 -4.10 -6.96 -3.04
N THR A 22 -3.05 -7.43 -3.72
CA THR A 22 -2.48 -8.78 -3.46
C THR A 22 -1.51 -8.82 -2.28
N LEU A 23 -1.24 -7.67 -1.64
CA LEU A 23 -0.36 -7.63 -0.48
C LEU A 23 -1.01 -8.33 0.71
N ASP A 24 -0.25 -9.24 1.30
CA ASP A 24 -0.60 -10.00 2.48
C ASP A 24 0.58 -10.07 3.45
N GLY A 25 0.35 -10.65 4.63
CA GLY A 25 1.36 -10.75 5.68
C GLY A 25 2.61 -11.57 5.32
N ASN A 26 2.57 -12.38 4.26
CA ASN A 26 3.66 -13.26 3.85
C ASN A 26 4.51 -12.64 2.72
N ASN A 27 3.91 -11.75 1.93
CA ASN A 27 4.54 -11.19 0.74
C ASN A 27 4.88 -9.69 0.85
N PHE A 28 4.48 -9.04 1.94
CA PHE A 28 4.66 -7.60 2.15
C PHE A 28 6.11 -7.17 2.09
N ASP A 29 6.99 -7.76 2.90
CA ASP A 29 8.40 -7.33 2.99
C ASP A 29 9.15 -7.49 1.65
N GLN A 30 8.74 -8.45 0.83
CA GLN A 30 9.35 -8.70 -0.47
C GLN A 30 8.79 -7.80 -1.58
N LYS A 31 7.46 -7.65 -1.64
CA LYS A 31 6.79 -6.96 -2.76
C LYS A 31 6.61 -5.47 -2.52
N PHE A 32 6.40 -5.05 -1.27
CA PHE A 32 6.10 -3.66 -0.94
C PHE A 32 7.21 -2.66 -1.36
N PRO A 33 8.52 -2.93 -1.15
CA PRO A 33 9.56 -2.01 -1.60
C PRO A 33 9.53 -1.78 -3.11
N THR A 34 9.25 -2.83 -3.88
CA THR A 34 9.17 -2.78 -5.34
C THR A 34 7.94 -1.99 -5.79
N ILE A 35 6.77 -2.27 -5.19
CA ILE A 35 5.52 -1.55 -5.50
C ILE A 35 5.66 -0.06 -5.15
N LYS A 36 6.23 0.26 -3.98
CA LYS A 36 6.50 1.63 -3.55
C LYS A 36 7.38 2.38 -4.55
N LYS A 37 8.44 1.72 -5.03
CA LYS A 37 9.32 2.32 -6.04
C LYS A 37 8.57 2.64 -7.33
N LYS A 38 7.78 1.69 -7.84
CA LYS A 38 6.92 1.92 -9.02
C LYS A 38 5.91 3.04 -8.80
N MET A 39 5.29 3.14 -7.61
CA MET A 39 4.37 4.23 -7.28
C MET A 39 5.06 5.60 -7.37
N CYS A 40 6.26 5.73 -6.81
CA CYS A 40 7.03 6.98 -6.89
C CYS A 40 7.42 7.31 -8.33
N GLU A 41 7.91 6.33 -9.08
CA GLU A 41 8.29 6.50 -10.50
C GLU A 41 7.08 6.92 -11.35
N MET A 42 5.94 6.28 -11.18
CA MET A 42 4.71 6.63 -11.91
C MET A 42 4.16 7.99 -11.48
N HIS A 43 4.29 8.38 -10.22
CA HIS A 43 3.89 9.70 -9.75
C HIS A 43 4.72 10.80 -10.42
N GLU A 44 6.05 10.65 -10.46
CA GLU A 44 6.93 11.60 -11.13
C GLU A 44 6.65 11.70 -12.64
N ILE A 45 6.41 10.57 -13.31
CA ILE A 45 6.06 10.56 -14.74
C ILE A 45 4.72 11.26 -14.93
N THR A 46 3.74 10.97 -14.08
CA THR A 46 2.41 11.59 -14.13
C THR A 46 2.53 13.10 -13.96
N GLU A 47 3.20 13.60 -12.92
CA GLU A 47 3.38 15.05 -12.71
C GLU A 47 4.04 15.75 -13.91
N ARG A 48 5.07 15.13 -14.50
CA ARG A 48 5.80 15.71 -15.63
C ARG A 48 5.00 15.70 -16.92
N THR A 49 4.09 14.76 -17.09
CA THR A 49 3.39 14.53 -18.37
C THR A 49 1.89 14.83 -18.32
N TYR A 50 1.31 15.11 -17.15
CA TYR A 50 -0.13 15.26 -16.92
C TYR A 50 -0.80 16.22 -17.91
N TYR A 51 -0.22 17.41 -18.09
CA TYR A 51 -0.76 18.45 -18.98
C TYR A 51 -0.66 18.11 -20.48
N LEU A 52 0.11 17.08 -20.85
CA LEU A 52 0.25 16.60 -22.22
C LEU A 52 -0.87 15.61 -22.61
N TYR A 53 -1.70 15.19 -21.65
CA TYR A 53 -2.82 14.27 -21.87
C TYR A 53 -4.13 15.02 -22.18
N SER A 54 -5.02 14.34 -22.90
CA SER A 54 -6.38 14.84 -23.12
C SER A 54 -7.16 14.93 -21.80
N GLU A 55 -8.19 15.77 -21.73
CA GLU A 55 -9.03 15.89 -20.52
C GLU A 55 -9.66 14.54 -20.12
N ALA A 56 -10.01 13.71 -21.10
CA ALA A 56 -10.55 12.37 -20.88
C ALA A 56 -9.51 11.43 -20.23
N ASP A 57 -8.25 11.50 -20.67
CA ASP A 57 -7.16 10.69 -20.12
C ASP A 57 -6.72 11.19 -18.74
N GLN A 58 -6.71 12.51 -18.52
CA GLN A 58 -6.46 13.10 -17.20
C GLN A 58 -7.49 12.61 -16.16
N LYS A 59 -8.77 12.51 -16.54
CA LYS A 59 -9.81 11.92 -15.68
C LYS A 59 -9.53 10.46 -15.34
N LYS A 60 -9.09 9.65 -16.32
CA LYS A 60 -8.72 8.25 -16.08
C LYS A 60 -7.50 8.11 -15.17
N ILE A 61 -6.46 8.93 -15.38
CA ILE A 61 -5.26 8.97 -14.52
C ILE A 61 -5.65 9.32 -13.08
N SER A 62 -6.52 10.31 -12.91
CA SER A 62 -7.05 10.72 -11.60
C SER A 62 -7.83 9.58 -10.92
N GLN A 63 -8.68 8.88 -11.67
CA GLN A 63 -9.42 7.71 -11.18
C GLN A 63 -8.48 6.56 -10.78
N ALA A 64 -7.50 6.22 -11.62
CA ALA A 64 -6.52 5.18 -11.31
C ALA A 64 -5.68 5.55 -10.07
N SER A 65 -5.27 6.81 -9.96
CA SER A 65 -4.55 7.31 -8.77
C SER A 65 -5.40 7.21 -7.50
N LYS A 66 -6.70 7.46 -7.61
CA LYS A 66 -7.65 7.29 -6.50
C LYS A 66 -7.76 5.81 -6.08
N LEU A 67 -7.81 4.88 -7.03
CA LEU A 67 -7.81 3.44 -6.74
C LEU A 67 -6.53 2.99 -6.04
N ILE A 68 -5.37 3.50 -6.45
CA ILE A 68 -4.10 3.25 -5.75
C ILE A 68 -4.17 3.73 -4.31
N LYS A 69 -4.69 4.94 -4.07
CA LYS A 69 -4.84 5.49 -2.72
C LYS A 69 -5.78 4.62 -1.86
N GLU A 70 -6.93 4.25 -2.39
CA GLU A 70 -7.89 3.39 -1.70
C GLU A 70 -7.30 2.00 -1.38
N ALA A 71 -6.58 1.39 -2.33
CA ALA A 71 -5.90 0.12 -2.12
C ALA A 71 -4.83 0.23 -1.03
N PHE A 72 -4.05 1.31 -1.04
CA PHE A 72 -3.03 1.58 -0.02
C PHE A 72 -3.63 1.80 1.37
N ASP A 73 -4.70 2.60 1.48
CA ASP A 73 -5.41 2.84 2.74
C ASP A 73 -6.00 1.54 3.30
N ASN A 74 -6.51 0.65 2.45
CA ASN A 74 -6.99 -0.67 2.85
C ASN A 74 -5.87 -1.56 3.38
N VAL A 75 -4.69 -1.54 2.75
CA VAL A 75 -3.50 -2.24 3.26
C VAL A 75 -3.12 -1.69 4.63
N LEU A 76 -3.06 -0.36 4.79
CA LEU A 76 -2.77 0.26 6.08
C LEU A 76 -3.76 -0.17 7.18
N ARG A 77 -5.06 -0.18 6.87
CA ARG A 77 -6.10 -0.59 7.82
C ARG A 77 -5.90 -2.04 8.29
N LYS A 78 -5.68 -2.97 7.37
CA LYS A 78 -5.39 -4.38 7.70
C LYS A 78 -4.18 -4.52 8.63
N TRP A 79 -3.15 -3.71 8.42
CA TRP A 79 -1.95 -3.73 9.26
C TRP A 79 -2.16 -3.07 10.63
N MET A 80 -2.96 -2.02 10.71
CA MET A 80 -3.36 -1.44 11.99
C MET A 80 -4.14 -2.44 12.83
N ASP A 81 -5.12 -3.12 12.24
CA ASP A 81 -5.93 -4.15 12.91
C ASP A 81 -5.03 -5.28 13.45
N ARG A 82 -4.11 -5.80 12.62
CA ARG A 82 -3.16 -6.83 13.03
C ARG A 82 -2.21 -6.37 14.14
N THR A 83 -1.80 -5.10 14.12
CA THR A 83 -0.94 -4.53 15.16
C THR A 83 -1.69 -4.43 16.49
N GLU A 84 -2.98 -4.09 16.44
CA GLU A 84 -3.84 -4.07 17.63
C GLU A 84 -4.04 -5.46 18.21
N GLU A 85 -4.24 -6.49 17.39
CA GLU A 85 -4.31 -7.89 17.82
C GLU A 85 -3.03 -8.31 18.56
N VAL A 86 -1.85 -8.08 17.97
CA VAL A 86 -0.55 -8.42 18.57
C VAL A 86 -0.34 -7.66 19.89
N LYS A 87 -0.74 -6.40 19.95
CA LYS A 87 -0.67 -5.60 21.19
C LYS A 87 -1.54 -6.20 22.29
N ASN A 88 -2.77 -6.61 21.95
CA ASN A 88 -3.68 -7.24 22.91
C ASN A 88 -3.14 -8.58 23.43
N GLU A 89 -2.54 -9.40 22.56
CA GLU A 89 -1.87 -10.65 22.96
C GLU A 89 -0.69 -10.38 23.89
N LEU A 90 0.11 -9.36 23.60
CA LEU A 90 1.24 -8.96 24.44
C LEU A 90 0.77 -8.51 25.82
N ASP A 91 -0.30 -7.69 25.89
CA ASP A 91 -0.89 -7.24 27.15
C ASP A 91 -1.43 -8.41 27.98
N LEU A 92 -2.05 -9.41 27.34
CA LEU A 92 -2.48 -10.63 28.01
C LEU A 92 -1.29 -11.41 28.57
N CYS A 93 -0.21 -11.58 27.78
CA CYS A 93 1.02 -12.24 28.23
C CYS A 93 1.65 -11.51 29.43
N MET A 94 1.71 -10.18 29.40
CA MET A 94 2.23 -9.39 30.51
C MET A 94 1.39 -9.55 31.78
N LYS A 95 0.05 -9.55 31.65
CA LYS A 95 -0.86 -9.79 32.78
C LYS A 95 -0.69 -11.19 33.36
N GLN A 96 -0.58 -12.22 32.51
CA GLN A 96 -0.33 -13.60 32.95
C GLN A 96 1.01 -13.73 33.66
N LYS A 97 2.09 -13.14 33.11
CA LYS A 97 3.41 -13.09 33.75
C LYS A 97 3.33 -12.42 35.13
N LYS A 98 2.59 -11.30 35.24
CA LYS A 98 2.36 -10.61 36.52
C LYS A 98 1.68 -11.55 37.52
N ILE A 99 0.57 -12.19 37.16
CA ILE A 99 -0.14 -13.14 38.03
C ILE A 99 0.77 -14.29 38.50
N LEU A 100 1.52 -14.89 37.57
CA LEU A 100 2.45 -15.98 37.90
C LEU A 100 3.59 -15.52 38.82
N SER A 101 4.05 -14.27 38.68
CA SER A 101 5.07 -13.70 39.58
C SER A 101 4.55 -13.52 41.00
N TYR A 102 3.26 -13.17 41.18
CA TYR A 102 2.64 -13.05 42.51
C TYR A 102 2.33 -14.40 43.16
N LYS A 103 2.00 -15.44 42.38
CA LYS A 103 1.75 -16.81 42.91
C LYS A 103 3.03 -17.56 43.31
N ARG A 104 4.21 -17.02 43.00
CA ARG A 104 5.51 -17.63 43.32
C ARG A 104 6.00 -17.28 44.74
N PHE A 105 5.30 -16.38 45.42
CA PHE A 105 5.45 -16.02 46.83
C PHE A 105 4.18 -16.44 47.59
#